data_AF-A0A1K0G7A6-F1
#
_entry.id   AF-A0A1K0G7A6-F1
#
_cell.length_a   1.000
_cell.length_b   1.000
_cell.length_c   1.000
_cell.angle_alpha   90.00
_cell.angle_beta   90.00
_cell.angle_gamma   90.00
#
_symmetry.space_group_name_H-M   'P 1'
#
loop_
_entity.id
_entity.type
_entity.pdbx_description
1 polymer ?
#
loop_
_entity_poly.entity_id
_entity_poly.type
_entity_poly.pdbx_seq_one_letter_code
_entity_poly.pdbx_strand_id
1 'polypeptide(L)'
;MATIQEVLDQVAALPTTSKPYINPYAGHRALSEHEQELLGEYARLADTIRRVAALSTLLSSSSAHASLLTQLRVLERKMGLVLTLYKASVWATVQEQAEMAEAEAMAAAGAEMNGYSMDMQMGMYDQGEGGAYYYGGGAPSESGEADDTVVMRQSEYY
;
A
#
# COMPACT_ATOMS: atom_id res chain seq x y z
N MET A 1 12.79 7.53 -29.02
CA MET A 1 12.38 6.42 -28.13
C MET A 1 11.45 5.56 -28.94
N ALA A 2 11.81 4.30 -29.23
CA ALA A 2 10.96 3.45 -30.04
C ALA A 2 9.64 3.19 -29.31
N THR A 3 8.53 3.51 -29.97
CA THR A 3 7.19 3.26 -29.43
C THR A 3 6.89 1.76 -29.43
N ILE A 4 5.97 1.28 -28.57
CA ILE A 4 5.53 -0.13 -28.59
C ILE A 4 5.07 -0.52 -30.00
N GLN A 5 4.46 0.41 -30.74
CA GLN A 5 4.06 0.20 -32.13
C GLN A 5 5.25 -0.06 -33.05
N GLU A 6 6.37 0.65 -32.90
CA GLU A 6 7.59 0.39 -33.70
C GLU A 6 8.22 -0.98 -33.39
N VAL A 7 8.15 -1.43 -32.14
CA VAL A 7 8.63 -2.78 -31.77
C VAL A 7 7.71 -3.84 -32.37
N LEU A 8 6.39 -3.63 -32.33
CA LEU A 8 5.42 -4.52 -32.96
C LEU A 8 5.57 -4.55 -34.48
N ASP A 9 5.82 -3.40 -35.11
CA ASP A 9 6.08 -3.30 -36.55
C ASP A 9 7.42 -3.96 -36.92
N GLN A 10 8.46 -3.85 -36.08
CA GLN A 10 9.71 -4.60 -36.26
C GLN A 10 9.49 -6.10 -36.14
N VAL A 11 8.68 -6.56 -35.18
CA VAL A 11 8.33 -7.98 -35.02
C VAL A 11 7.50 -8.46 -36.22
N ALA A 12 6.57 -7.65 -36.73
CA ALA A 12 5.77 -7.95 -37.91
C ALA A 12 6.60 -7.94 -39.22
N ALA A 13 7.65 -7.10 -39.27
CA ALA A 13 8.61 -7.03 -40.36
C ALA A 13 9.64 -8.17 -40.33
N LEU A 14 9.70 -8.97 -39.25
CA LEU A 14 10.47 -10.19 -39.27
C LEU A 14 9.89 -11.12 -40.33
N PRO A 15 10.72 -11.78 -41.14
CA PRO A 15 10.25 -12.59 -42.26
C PRO A 15 9.45 -13.80 -41.73
N THR A 16 8.14 -13.66 -41.55
CA THR A 16 7.22 -14.72 -41.09
C THR A 16 7.05 -15.84 -42.12
N THR A 17 7.36 -15.54 -43.39
CA THR A 17 7.50 -16.55 -44.43
C THR A 17 8.81 -17.30 -44.23
N SER A 18 8.70 -18.53 -43.71
CA SER A 18 9.76 -19.52 -43.84
C SER A 18 10.02 -19.69 -45.32
N LYS A 19 11.11 -19.07 -45.85
CA LYS A 19 11.61 -19.42 -47.18
C LYS A 19 11.65 -20.95 -47.27
N PRO A 20 11.14 -21.56 -48.35
CA PRO A 20 11.20 -23.01 -48.49
C PRO A 20 12.65 -23.44 -48.30
N TYR A 21 12.87 -24.34 -47.34
CA TYR A 21 14.20 -24.79 -47.00
C TYR A 21 14.75 -25.59 -48.18
N ILE A 22 15.81 -25.08 -48.79
CA ILE A 22 16.55 -25.76 -49.86
C ILE A 22 17.84 -26.25 -49.22
N ASN A 23 18.03 -27.56 -49.19
CA ASN A 23 19.25 -28.15 -48.64
C ASN A 23 20.46 -27.70 -49.47
N PRO A 24 21.39 -26.91 -48.92
CA PRO A 24 22.55 -26.41 -49.65
C PRO A 24 23.56 -27.52 -49.99
N TYR A 25 23.43 -28.69 -49.34
CA TYR A 25 24.31 -29.85 -49.54
C TYR A 25 23.71 -30.90 -50.49
N ALA A 26 22.52 -30.66 -51.06
CA ALA A 26 21.91 -31.59 -52.00
C ALA A 26 22.76 -31.75 -53.28
N GLY A 27 23.10 -32.99 -53.64
CA GLY A 27 23.86 -33.30 -54.86
C GLY A 27 25.36 -33.04 -54.75
N HIS A 28 25.90 -32.87 -53.53
CA HIS A 28 27.32 -32.60 -53.34
C HIS A 28 28.17 -33.86 -53.57
N ARG A 29 29.04 -33.85 -54.59
CA ARG A 29 29.84 -35.01 -55.03
C ARG A 29 30.75 -35.65 -53.97
N ALA A 30 31.09 -34.92 -52.91
CA ALA A 30 31.98 -35.39 -51.86
C ALA A 30 31.26 -35.98 -50.63
N LEU A 31 29.92 -35.95 -50.62
CA LEU A 31 29.10 -36.38 -49.49
C LEU A 31 28.22 -37.55 -49.91
N SER A 32 28.07 -38.54 -49.03
CA SER A 32 27.04 -39.57 -49.19
C SER A 32 25.64 -38.98 -49.03
N GLU A 33 24.62 -39.64 -49.58
CA GLU A 33 23.22 -39.18 -49.52
C GLU A 33 22.75 -38.91 -48.09
N HIS A 34 23.11 -39.79 -47.15
CA HIS A 34 22.79 -39.63 -45.74
C HIS A 34 23.49 -38.42 -45.08
N GLU A 35 24.76 -38.17 -45.41
CA GLU A 35 25.49 -37.01 -44.88
C GLU A 35 24.92 -35.69 -45.40
N GLN A 36 24.44 -35.67 -46.65
CA GLN A 36 23.79 -34.50 -47.23
C GLN A 36 22.47 -34.17 -46.51
N GLU A 37 21.66 -35.19 -46.21
CA GLU A 37 20.43 -35.02 -45.43
C GLU A 37 20.72 -34.53 -44.02
N LEU A 38 21.69 -35.15 -43.33
CA LEU A 38 22.06 -34.81 -41.96
C LEU A 38 22.56 -33.35 -41.85
N LEU A 39 23.50 -32.95 -42.71
CA LEU A 39 24.01 -31.57 -42.76
C LEU A 39 22.92 -30.58 -43.18
N GLY A 40 21.99 -31.02 -44.03
CA GLY A 40 20.79 -30.28 -44.37
C GLY A 40 19.94 -29.98 -43.13
N GLU A 41 19.59 -30.99 -42.34
CA GLU A 41 18.80 -30.77 -41.13
C GLU A 41 19.53 -29.93 -40.08
N TYR A 42 20.85 -30.07 -39.95
CA TYR A 42 21.66 -29.19 -39.09
C TYR A 42 21.67 -27.73 -39.56
N ALA A 43 21.75 -27.48 -40.87
CA ALA A 43 21.69 -26.12 -41.41
C ALA A 43 20.31 -25.49 -41.16
N ARG A 44 19.24 -26.29 -41.31
CA ARG A 44 17.87 -25.86 -40.97
C ARG A 44 17.73 -25.54 -39.49
N LEU A 45 18.23 -26.41 -38.61
CA LEU A 45 18.20 -26.21 -37.16
C LEU A 45 19.02 -24.97 -36.73
N ALA A 46 20.19 -24.76 -37.33
CA ALA A 46 21.01 -23.59 -37.04
C ALA A 46 20.29 -22.30 -37.42
N ASP A 47 19.58 -22.27 -38.55
CA ASP A 47 18.81 -21.11 -38.98
C ASP A 47 17.60 -20.85 -38.06
N THR A 48 16.88 -21.90 -37.63
CA THR A 48 15.78 -21.75 -36.68
C THR A 48 16.27 -21.26 -35.32
N ILE A 49 17.40 -21.78 -34.81
CA ILE A 49 18.01 -21.31 -33.56
C ILE A 49 18.42 -19.83 -33.66
N ARG A 50 19.06 -19.42 -34.76
CA ARG A 50 19.43 -18.01 -34.98
C ARG A 50 18.21 -17.09 -34.97
N ARG A 51 17.12 -17.52 -35.61
CA ARG A 51 15.85 -16.79 -35.62
C ARG A 51 15.25 -16.67 -34.22
N VAL A 52 15.22 -17.76 -33.46
CA VAL A 52 14.73 -17.77 -32.07
C VAL A 52 15.59 -16.86 -31.19
N ALA A 53 16.92 -16.90 -31.33
CA ALA A 53 17.82 -16.03 -30.58
C ALA A 53 17.61 -14.54 -30.93
N ALA A 54 17.45 -14.21 -32.21
CA ALA A 54 17.16 -12.84 -32.65
C ALA A 54 15.80 -12.34 -32.10
N LEU A 55 14.76 -13.18 -32.18
CA LEU A 55 13.45 -12.90 -31.60
C LEU A 55 13.53 -12.70 -30.08
N SER A 56 14.22 -13.60 -29.38
CA SER A 56 14.41 -13.51 -27.94
C SER A 56 15.14 -12.23 -27.55
N THR A 57 16.15 -11.82 -28.32
CA THR A 57 16.88 -10.57 -28.09
C THR A 57 16.00 -9.34 -28.33
N LEU A 58 15.16 -9.34 -29.37
CA LEU A 58 14.21 -8.26 -29.63
C LEU A 58 13.13 -8.17 -28.55
N LEU A 59 12.56 -9.29 -28.13
CA LEU A 59 11.53 -9.33 -27.09
C LEU A 59 12.09 -9.00 -25.70
N SER A 60 13.32 -9.42 -25.43
CA SER A 60 14.07 -9.05 -24.22
C SER A 60 14.60 -7.61 -24.31
N SER A 61 14.54 -6.97 -25.47
CA SER A 61 15.07 -5.63 -25.64
C SER A 61 14.31 -4.65 -24.74
N SER A 62 15.09 -3.94 -23.92
CA SER A 62 14.62 -3.12 -22.81
C SER A 62 13.74 -1.93 -23.23
N SER A 63 13.68 -1.58 -24.52
CA SER A 63 13.00 -0.36 -24.99
C SER A 63 11.49 -0.37 -24.72
N ALA A 64 10.80 -1.47 -25.05
CA ALA A 64 9.37 -1.63 -24.75
C ALA A 64 9.13 -1.67 -23.24
N HIS A 65 9.94 -2.42 -22.50
CA HIS A 65 9.87 -2.50 -21.04
C HIS A 65 10.12 -1.15 -20.35
N ALA A 66 11.08 -0.35 -20.84
CA ALA A 66 11.40 0.96 -20.30
C ALA A 66 10.24 1.95 -20.50
N SER A 67 9.54 1.87 -21.64
CA SER A 67 8.36 2.69 -21.90
C SER A 67 7.22 2.36 -20.92
N LEU A 68 6.96 1.07 -20.68
CA LEU A 68 5.95 0.58 -19.73
C LEU A 68 6.30 1.02 -18.31
N LEU A 69 7.54 0.82 -17.87
CA LEU A 69 8.00 1.24 -16.54
C LEU A 69 7.88 2.76 -16.34
N THR A 70 8.10 3.55 -17.39
CA THR A 70 7.92 5.01 -17.34
C THR A 70 6.45 5.36 -17.11
N GLN A 71 5.53 4.68 -17.80
CA GLN A 71 4.09 4.88 -17.60
C GLN A 71 3.65 4.45 -16.19
N LEU A 72 4.14 3.31 -15.69
CA LEU A 72 3.84 2.86 -14.32
C LEU A 72 4.34 3.85 -13.27
N ARG A 73 5.55 4.41 -13.40
CA ARG A 73 6.05 5.44 -12.47
C ARG A 73 5.21 6.72 -12.47
N VAL A 74 4.56 7.06 -13.58
CA VAL A 74 3.62 8.20 -13.63
C VAL A 74 2.34 7.85 -12.89
N LEU A 75 1.81 6.63 -13.09
CA LEU A 75 0.62 6.16 -12.39
C LEU A 75 0.86 6.05 -10.88
N GLU A 76 1.99 5.50 -10.46
CA GLU A 76 2.39 5.40 -9.05
C GLU A 76 2.39 6.76 -8.36
N ARG A 77 2.98 7.79 -8.99
CA ARG A 77 2.98 9.14 -8.41
C ARG A 77 1.59 9.75 -8.31
N LYS A 78 0.74 9.55 -9.32
CA LYS A 78 -0.64 10.05 -9.31
C LYS A 78 -1.49 9.35 -8.25
N MET A 79 -1.43 8.02 -8.21
CA MET A 79 -2.19 7.23 -7.24
C MET A 79 -1.66 7.38 -5.82
N GLY A 80 -0.35 7.52 -5.65
CA GLY A 80 0.27 7.84 -4.38
C GLY A 80 -0.22 9.18 -3.84
N LEU A 81 -0.31 10.20 -4.69
CA LEU A 81 -0.88 11.50 -4.31
C LEU A 81 -2.37 11.39 -3.94
N VAL A 82 -3.16 10.64 -4.72
CA VAL A 82 -4.58 10.41 -4.39
C VAL A 82 -4.71 9.69 -3.04
N LEU A 83 -3.90 8.67 -2.78
CA LEU A 83 -3.90 7.92 -1.53
C LEU A 83 -3.50 8.80 -0.33
N THR A 84 -2.47 9.64 -0.48
CA THR A 84 -2.05 10.53 0.61
C THR A 84 -3.08 11.60 0.92
N LEU A 85 -3.70 12.21 -0.11
CA LEU A 85 -4.78 13.17 0.08
C LEU A 85 -6.01 12.52 0.71
N TYR A 86 -6.38 11.31 0.26
CA TYR A 86 -7.49 10.56 0.85
C TYR A 86 -7.22 10.20 2.32
N LYS A 87 -6.00 9.75 2.63
CA LYS A 87 -5.62 9.45 4.02
C LYS A 87 -5.66 10.70 4.89
N ALA A 88 -5.17 11.84 4.38
CA ALA A 88 -5.23 13.11 5.08
C ALA A 88 -6.67 13.57 5.30
N SER A 89 -7.56 13.43 4.30
CA SER A 89 -8.97 13.80 4.45
C SER A 89 -9.69 12.94 5.48
N VAL A 90 -9.43 11.62 5.48
CA VAL A 90 -10.02 10.73 6.48
C VAL A 90 -9.50 11.08 7.88
N TRP A 91 -8.19 11.27 8.03
CA TRP A 91 -7.63 11.63 9.33
C TRP A 91 -8.17 12.96 9.84
N ALA A 92 -8.30 13.97 8.98
CA ALA A 92 -8.91 15.25 9.34
C ALA A 92 -10.35 15.08 9.85
N THR A 93 -11.19 14.30 9.15
CA THR A 93 -12.58 14.06 9.59
C THR A 93 -12.68 13.26 10.89
N VAL A 94 -11.81 12.27 11.09
CA VAL A 94 -11.79 11.45 12.31
C VAL A 94 -11.30 12.30 13.49
N GLN A 95 -10.31 13.15 13.27
CA GLN A 95 -9.78 14.06 14.29
C GLN A 95 -10.84 15.10 14.69
N GLU A 96 -11.54 15.72 13.73
CA GLU A 96 -12.63 16.65 14.01
C GLU A 96 -13.74 16.01 14.84
N GLN A 97 -14.11 14.76 14.55
CA GLN A 97 -15.09 14.00 15.34
C GLN A 97 -14.60 13.69 16.75
N ALA A 98 -13.33 13.35 16.92
CA ALA A 98 -12.73 13.11 18.24
C ALA A 98 -12.72 14.38 19.08
N GLU A 99 -12.30 15.51 18.49
CA GLU A 99 -12.28 16.82 19.17
C GLU A 99 -13.69 17.29 19.57
N MET A 100 -14.69 17.10 18.71
CA MET A 100 -16.08 17.40 19.05
C MET A 100 -16.59 16.53 20.21
N ALA A 101 -16.32 15.22 20.18
CA ALA A 101 -16.73 14.32 21.26
C ALA A 101 -16.07 14.67 22.61
N GLU A 102 -14.79 15.04 22.58
CA GLU A 102 -14.07 15.52 23.78
C GLU A 102 -14.63 16.85 24.30
N ALA A 103 -14.96 17.80 23.40
CA ALA A 103 -15.56 19.06 23.78
C ALA A 103 -16.95 18.89 24.40
N GLU A 104 -17.78 18.00 23.86
CA GLU A 104 -19.08 17.64 24.42
C GLU A 104 -18.96 16.99 25.81
N ALA A 105 -17.99 16.08 25.98
CA ALA A 105 -17.72 15.46 27.27
C ALA A 105 -17.24 16.47 28.32
N MET A 106 -16.37 17.42 27.94
CA MET A 106 -15.92 18.49 28.83
C MET A 106 -17.05 19.47 29.17
N ALA A 107 -17.93 19.78 28.23
CA ALA A 107 -19.11 20.61 28.48
C ALA A 107 -20.10 19.90 29.43
N ALA A 108 -20.31 18.60 29.27
CA ALA A 108 -21.15 17.80 30.18
C ALA A 108 -20.55 17.74 31.60
N ALA A 109 -19.25 17.48 31.73
CA ALA A 109 -18.56 17.48 33.02
C ALA A 109 -18.57 18.87 33.69
N GLY A 110 -18.39 19.94 32.91
CA GLY A 110 -18.51 21.32 33.39
C GLY A 110 -19.92 21.67 33.87
N ALA A 111 -20.96 21.16 33.18
CA ALA A 111 -22.35 21.34 33.59
C ALA A 111 -22.69 20.57 34.88
N GLU A 112 -22.19 19.34 35.04
CA GLU A 112 -22.34 18.57 36.28
C GLU A 112 -21.65 19.25 37.46
N MET A 113 -20.39 19.67 37.31
CA MET A 113 -19.64 20.39 38.37
C MET A 113 -20.34 21.69 38.80
N ASN A 114 -20.87 22.44 37.84
CA ASN A 114 -21.62 23.66 38.13
C ASN A 114 -22.96 23.34 38.83
N GLY A 115 -23.64 22.26 38.45
CA GLY A 115 -24.83 21.73 39.13
C GLY A 115 -24.56 21.33 40.59
N TYR A 116 -23.48 20.61 40.87
CA TYR A 116 -23.07 20.26 42.24
C TYR A 116 -22.72 21.48 43.08
N SER A 117 -22.05 22.48 42.50
CA SER A 117 -21.73 23.73 43.21
C SER A 117 -22.99 24.52 43.57
N MET A 118 -23.98 24.57 42.67
CA MET A 118 -25.27 25.24 42.88
C MET A 118 -26.12 24.54 43.93
N ASP A 119 -26.13 23.20 43.95
CA ASP A 119 -26.86 22.37 44.93
C ASP A 119 -26.25 22.50 46.34
N MET A 120 -24.92 22.42 46.46
CA MET A 120 -24.22 22.63 47.73
C MET A 120 -24.40 24.07 48.24
N GLN A 121 -24.45 25.04 47.32
CA GLN A 121 -24.73 26.42 47.63
C GLN A 121 -26.19 26.61 48.13
N MET A 122 -27.18 26.02 47.47
CA MET A 122 -28.59 26.01 47.91
C MET A 122 -28.80 25.31 49.26
N GLY A 123 -28.12 24.18 49.51
CA GLY A 123 -28.17 23.46 50.79
C GLY A 123 -27.57 24.23 51.98
N MET A 124 -26.67 25.19 51.72
CA MET A 124 -26.14 26.09 52.75
C MET A 124 -27.12 27.21 53.13
N TYR A 125 -28.08 27.54 52.26
CA TYR A 125 -29.08 28.58 52.53
C TYR A 125 -30.37 28.05 53.17
N ASP A 126 -30.60 26.73 53.09
CA ASP A 126 -31.73 26.05 53.72
C ASP A 126 -31.45 25.67 55.19
N GLN A 127 -30.18 25.67 55.62
CA GLN A 127 -29.80 25.48 57.02
C GLN A 127 -29.65 26.83 57.74
N GLY A 128 -30.68 27.66 57.63
CA GLY A 128 -30.73 29.02 58.10
C GLY A 128 -31.71 29.28 59.25
N GLU A 129 -32.01 28.30 60.11
CA GLU A 129 -32.61 28.57 61.43
C GLU A 129 -32.45 27.37 62.39
N GLY A 130 -31.50 27.46 63.34
CA GLY A 130 -31.54 26.65 64.56
C GLY A 130 -30.22 26.15 65.13
N GLY A 131 -29.65 26.92 66.07
CA GLY A 131 -29.00 26.37 67.27
C GLY A 131 -27.49 26.15 67.25
N ALA A 132 -26.77 26.95 68.03
CA ALA A 132 -25.36 26.78 68.36
C ALA A 132 -25.14 25.86 69.58
N TYR A 133 -24.25 24.87 69.48
CA TYR A 133 -23.54 24.29 70.64
C TYR A 133 -22.17 23.69 70.27
N TYR A 134 -21.35 23.57 71.33
CA TYR A 134 -19.89 23.56 71.44
C TYR A 134 -19.16 22.23 71.12
N TYR A 135 -17.94 22.37 70.57
CA TYR A 135 -16.67 21.59 70.69
C TYR A 135 -16.65 20.07 71.00
N GLY A 136 -15.86 19.31 70.23
CA GLY A 136 -15.26 18.06 70.73
C GLY A 136 -14.68 17.08 69.71
N GLY A 137 -13.41 17.29 69.32
CA GLY A 137 -12.34 16.31 69.07
C GLY A 137 -12.58 14.94 68.38
N GLY A 138 -11.79 14.68 67.34
CA GLY A 138 -11.39 13.31 66.96
C GLY A 138 -11.05 13.13 65.49
N ALA A 139 -9.75 13.23 65.15
CA ALA A 139 -9.21 12.51 64.00
C ALA A 139 -9.17 11.01 64.34
N PRO A 140 -9.30 10.12 63.35
CA PRO A 140 -8.07 9.62 62.74
C PRO A 140 -8.11 9.53 61.21
N SER A 141 -6.90 9.65 60.68
CA SER A 141 -6.45 9.28 59.35
C SER A 141 -6.76 7.83 59.00
N GLU A 142 -7.24 7.57 57.79
CA GLU A 142 -6.80 6.41 57.02
C GLU A 142 -6.93 6.66 55.52
N SER A 143 -5.77 6.69 54.89
CA SER A 143 -5.53 6.72 53.44
C SER A 143 -6.06 5.44 52.79
N GLY A 144 -6.95 5.59 51.82
CA GLY A 144 -7.41 4.52 50.94
C GLY A 144 -7.27 4.94 49.49
N GLU A 145 -6.04 4.87 49.00
CA GLU A 145 -5.65 5.12 47.61
C GLU A 145 -6.02 3.90 46.75
N ALA A 146 -6.98 4.09 45.86
CA ALA A 146 -7.30 3.22 44.72
C ALA A 146 -7.97 4.15 43.69
N ASP A 147 -7.50 4.28 42.46
CA ASP A 147 -7.28 3.20 41.53
C ASP A 147 -6.20 3.66 40.53
N ASP A 148 -5.04 3.04 40.64
CA ASP A 148 -3.88 3.30 39.79
C ASP A 148 -4.11 2.67 38.42
N THR A 149 -3.81 3.45 37.40
CA THR A 149 -3.97 3.15 35.98
C THR A 149 -3.39 1.79 35.57
N VAL A 150 -4.24 0.77 35.39
CA VAL A 150 -3.84 -0.44 34.65
C VAL A 150 -3.94 -0.14 33.16
N VAL A 151 -2.82 0.36 32.62
CA VAL A 151 -2.52 0.41 31.19
C VAL A 151 -2.62 -1.01 30.64
N MET A 152 -3.70 -1.29 29.90
CA MET A 152 -3.77 -2.48 29.04
C MET A 152 -2.77 -2.29 27.90
N ARG A 153 -1.53 -2.71 28.15
CA ARG A 153 -0.49 -2.88 27.13
C ARG A 153 -1.03 -3.89 26.12
N GLN A 154 -1.31 -3.42 24.90
CA GLN A 154 -1.59 -4.27 23.74
C GLN A 154 -0.57 -5.41 23.68
N SER A 155 -1.06 -6.64 23.75
CA SER A 155 -0.30 -7.83 23.42
C SER A 155 -0.16 -7.91 21.90
N GLU A 156 0.92 -7.33 21.37
CA GLU A 156 1.48 -7.78 20.10
C GLU A 156 2.06 -9.19 20.30
N TYR A 157 1.47 -10.16 19.61
CA TYR A 157 2.15 -11.40 19.28
C TYR A 157 2.10 -11.57 17.76
N TYR A 158 3.29 -11.88 17.24
CA TYR A 158 3.64 -12.30 15.89
C TYR A 158 2.65 -13.27 15.23
#